data_AF-A0A538EZT3-F1
#
_entry.id   AF-A0A538EZT3-F1
#
_cell.length_a   1.000
_cell.length_b   1.000
_cell.length_c   1.000
_cell.angle_alpha   90.00
_cell.angle_beta   90.00
_cell.angle_gamma   90.00
#
_symmetry.space_group_name_H-M   'P 1'
#
loop_
_entity.id
_entity.type
_entity.pdbx_description
1 polymer ?
#
loop_
_entity_poly.entity_id
_entity_poly.type
_entity_poly.pdbx_seq_one_letter_code
_entity_poly.pdbx_strand_id
1 'polypeptide(L)'
;MEINGVRAIVRRVNGNCERAREWASLELDGELSTFERALLDAHLEDCRTCTEFRSAISGLTGALRSAPHERFDGVVIGRTRRRVRMRLAPAAAAMAVAAVGLGSIVASSSLKSGPVGRLGSGIDATPASAATSAGPDTMNLSTSRALERQSNRPAGRLAAGANGTLQGGPVVTQR
;
A
#
# COMPACT_ATOMS: atom_id res chain seq x y z
N MET A 1 35.13 -18.42 -20.35
CA MET A 1 35.08 -18.08 -18.92
C MET A 1 33.66 -17.73 -18.44
N GLU A 2 32.73 -17.38 -19.33
CA GLU A 2 31.33 -17.01 -18.97
C GLU A 2 30.45 -18.15 -18.43
N ILE A 3 30.67 -19.39 -18.87
CA ILE A 3 29.79 -20.53 -18.52
C ILE A 3 29.81 -20.83 -17.00
N ASN A 4 30.95 -20.63 -16.34
CA ASN A 4 31.06 -20.84 -14.89
C ASN A 4 30.28 -19.79 -14.09
N GLY A 5 30.21 -18.55 -14.57
CA GLY A 5 29.45 -17.48 -13.92
C GLY A 5 27.96 -17.76 -13.95
N VAL A 6 27.43 -18.17 -15.11
CA VAL A 6 26.01 -18.53 -15.27
C VAL A 6 25.64 -19.69 -14.35
N ARG A 7 26.47 -20.74 -14.27
CA ARG A 7 26.21 -21.90 -13.40
C ARG A 7 26.18 -21.53 -11.92
N ALA A 8 27.04 -20.61 -11.48
CA ALA A 8 27.05 -20.13 -10.10
C ALA A 8 25.77 -19.33 -9.75
N ILE A 9 25.29 -18.50 -10.68
CA ILE A 9 24.04 -17.75 -10.51
C ILE A 9 22.85 -18.72 -10.43
N VAL A 10 22.76 -19.66 -11.37
CA VAL A 10 21.68 -20.67 -11.41
C VAL A 10 21.64 -21.48 -10.11
N ARG A 11 22.79 -21.91 -9.60
CA ARG A 11 22.86 -22.62 -8.30
C ARG A 11 22.39 -21.76 -7.13
N ARG A 12 22.71 -20.47 -7.11
CA ARG A 12 22.26 -19.57 -6.04
C ARG A 12 20.74 -19.38 -6.09
N VAL A 13 20.21 -19.13 -7.27
CA VAL A 13 18.76 -18.92 -7.48
C VAL A 13 17.99 -20.19 -7.14
N ASN A 14 18.51 -21.35 -7.55
CA ASN A 14 17.92 -22.64 -7.22
C ASN A 14 18.09 -23.03 -5.74
N GLY A 15 19.19 -22.65 -5.09
CA GLY A 15 19.50 -23.06 -3.71
C GLY A 15 18.62 -22.41 -2.63
N ASN A 16 17.74 -21.47 -2.99
CA ASN A 16 16.90 -20.77 -2.02
C ASN A 16 15.58 -21.53 -1.76
N CYS A 17 15.43 -22.08 -0.55
CA CYS A 17 14.22 -22.80 -0.13
C CYS A 17 12.95 -21.93 -0.16
N GLU A 18 13.04 -20.65 0.21
CA GLU A 18 11.89 -19.74 0.18
C GLU A 18 11.38 -19.58 -1.25
N ARG A 19 12.30 -19.34 -2.19
CA ARG A 19 11.98 -19.24 -3.61
C ARG A 19 11.41 -20.55 -4.18
N ALA A 20 11.95 -21.69 -3.76
CA ALA A 20 11.41 -22.99 -4.16
C ALA A 20 9.97 -23.21 -3.67
N ARG A 21 9.63 -22.76 -2.46
CA ARG A 21 8.26 -22.84 -1.94
C ARG A 21 7.29 -21.91 -2.68
N GLU A 22 7.74 -20.72 -3.07
CA GLU A 22 6.96 -19.83 -3.94
C GLU A 22 6.67 -20.48 -5.29
N TRP A 23 7.68 -21.06 -5.95
CA TRP A 23 7.50 -21.78 -7.21
C TRP A 23 6.57 -22.98 -7.06
N ALA A 24 6.68 -23.74 -5.96
CA ALA A 24 5.77 -24.85 -5.70
C ALA A 24 4.32 -24.37 -5.56
N SER A 25 4.07 -23.17 -5.03
CA SER A 25 2.72 -22.56 -5.02
C SER A 25 2.28 -22.17 -6.43
N LEU A 26 3.13 -21.47 -7.20
CA LEU A 26 2.82 -21.08 -8.58
C LEU A 26 2.56 -22.29 -9.49
N GLU A 27 3.22 -23.42 -9.23
CA GLU A 27 2.99 -24.67 -9.95
C GLU A 27 1.55 -25.16 -9.77
N LEU A 28 1.00 -25.07 -8.55
CA LEU A 28 -0.37 -25.49 -8.25
C LEU A 28 -1.42 -24.65 -8.98
N ASP A 29 -1.10 -23.39 -9.24
CA ASP A 29 -1.96 -22.45 -9.96
C ASP A 29 -1.76 -22.52 -11.48
N GLY A 30 -0.79 -23.32 -11.95
CA GLY A 30 -0.46 -23.43 -13.36
C GLY A 30 0.29 -22.22 -13.93
N GLU A 31 0.81 -21.36 -13.06
CA GLU A 31 1.47 -20.10 -13.41
C GLU A 31 2.99 -20.22 -13.52
N LEU A 32 3.55 -21.40 -13.20
CA LEU A 32 5.00 -21.64 -13.23
C LEU A 32 5.54 -21.78 -14.66
N SER A 33 6.48 -20.91 -15.04
CA SER A 33 7.15 -20.96 -16.34
C SER A 33 8.03 -22.21 -16.50
N THR A 34 8.43 -22.53 -17.73
CA THR A 34 9.29 -23.70 -18.02
C THR A 34 10.67 -23.60 -17.37
N PHE A 35 11.27 -22.42 -17.39
CA PHE A 35 12.56 -22.18 -16.75
C PHE A 35 12.47 -22.33 -15.23
N GLU A 36 11.44 -21.75 -14.61
CA GLU A 36 11.25 -21.85 -13.16
C GLU A 36 10.92 -23.27 -12.72
N ARG A 37 10.20 -24.05 -13.54
CA ARG A 37 9.99 -25.48 -13.30
C ARG A 37 11.31 -26.24 -13.27
N ALA A 38 12.18 -26.01 -14.25
CA ALA A 38 13.49 -26.65 -14.27
C ALA A 38 14.37 -26.27 -13.07
N LEU A 39 14.26 -25.03 -12.57
CA LEU A 39 14.90 -24.64 -11.32
C LEU A 39 14.27 -25.40 -10.15
N LEU A 40 12.95 -25.32 -9.96
CA LEU A 40 12.25 -26.02 -8.90
C LEU A 40 12.61 -27.51 -8.86
N ASP A 41 12.56 -28.22 -9.98
CA ASP A 41 12.91 -29.64 -10.08
C ASP A 41 14.34 -29.90 -9.55
N ALA A 42 15.30 -29.10 -9.99
CA ALA A 42 16.68 -29.19 -9.50
C ALA A 42 16.80 -28.89 -8.00
N HIS A 43 15.97 -28.02 -7.41
CA HIS A 43 15.97 -27.82 -5.95
C HIS A 43 15.47 -29.06 -5.21
N LEU A 44 14.41 -29.68 -5.74
CA LEU A 44 13.73 -30.80 -5.09
C LEU A 44 14.57 -32.08 -5.10
N GLU A 45 15.48 -32.22 -6.05
CA GLU A 45 16.49 -33.29 -6.06
C GLU A 45 17.40 -33.23 -4.82
N ASP A 46 17.76 -32.03 -4.35
CA ASP A 46 18.72 -31.82 -3.27
C ASP A 46 18.06 -31.53 -1.90
N CYS A 47 16.78 -31.09 -1.88
CA CYS A 47 16.13 -30.57 -0.67
C CYS A 47 14.87 -31.35 -0.27
N ARG A 48 15.04 -32.31 0.65
CA ARG A 48 13.93 -33.15 1.18
C ARG A 48 12.78 -32.34 1.78
N THR A 49 13.06 -31.26 2.51
CA THR A 49 12.02 -30.46 3.17
C THR A 49 11.11 -29.75 2.18
N CYS A 50 11.65 -29.31 1.03
CA CYS A 50 10.86 -28.72 -0.05
C CYS A 50 10.06 -29.77 -0.82
N THR A 51 10.58 -31.00 -0.96
CA THR A 51 9.84 -32.14 -1.53
C THR A 51 8.63 -32.53 -0.67
N GLU A 52 8.82 -32.58 0.65
CA GLU A 52 7.74 -32.81 1.62
C GLU A 52 6.72 -31.67 1.56
N PHE A 53 7.17 -30.41 1.53
CA PHE A 53 6.30 -29.25 1.41
C PHE A 53 5.44 -29.30 0.14
N ARG A 54 6.07 -29.50 -1.03
CA ARG A 54 5.37 -29.58 -2.32
C ARG A 54 4.32 -30.69 -2.31
N SER A 55 4.66 -31.85 -1.75
CA SER A 55 3.72 -32.97 -1.63
C SER A 55 2.54 -32.63 -0.72
N ALA A 56 2.79 -31.97 0.42
CA ALA A 56 1.76 -31.56 1.36
C ALA A 56 0.78 -30.54 0.74
N ILE A 57 1.30 -29.48 0.10
CA ILE A 57 0.44 -28.45 -0.51
C ILE A 57 -0.32 -29.00 -1.72
N SER A 58 0.28 -29.90 -2.50
CA SER A 58 -0.39 -30.56 -3.63
C SER A 58 -1.53 -31.46 -3.16
N GLY A 59 -1.29 -32.26 -2.12
CA GLY A 59 -2.31 -33.13 -1.52
C GLY A 59 -3.47 -32.33 -0.94
N LEU A 60 -3.18 -31.29 -0.15
CA LEU A 60 -4.20 -30.41 0.43
C LEU A 60 -5.02 -29.70 -0.65
N THR A 61 -4.35 -29.14 -1.64
CA THR A 61 -5.00 -28.40 -2.74
C THR A 61 -5.84 -29.34 -3.60
N GLY A 62 -5.35 -30.55 -3.88
CA GLY A 62 -6.11 -31.59 -4.56
C GLY A 62 -7.37 -31.99 -3.80
N ALA A 63 -7.25 -32.20 -2.48
CA ALA A 63 -8.40 -32.49 -1.62
C ALA A 63 -9.45 -31.37 -1.66
N LEU A 64 -9.03 -30.11 -1.52
CA LEU A 64 -9.93 -28.95 -1.59
C LEU A 64 -10.61 -28.80 -2.95
N ARG A 65 -9.87 -28.96 -4.06
CA ARG A 65 -10.41 -28.82 -5.43
C ARG A 65 -11.33 -29.98 -5.83
N SER A 66 -11.14 -31.17 -5.23
CA SER A 66 -11.98 -32.35 -5.49
C SER A 66 -13.20 -32.45 -4.58
N ALA A 67 -13.24 -31.67 -3.49
CA ALA A 67 -14.36 -31.68 -2.57
C ALA A 67 -15.65 -31.18 -3.27
N PRO A 68 -16.82 -31.76 -2.98
CA PRO A 68 -18.08 -31.24 -3.49
C PRO A 68 -18.25 -29.78 -3.10
N HIS A 69 -18.55 -28.92 -4.08
CA HIS A 69 -18.77 -27.51 -3.81
C HIS A 69 -20.03 -27.32 -2.96
N GLU A 70 -19.90 -26.57 -1.87
CA GLU A 70 -21.05 -26.15 -1.09
C GLU A 70 -21.91 -25.17 -1.91
N ARG A 71 -23.22 -25.27 -1.75
CA ARG A 71 -24.15 -24.37 -2.44
C ARG A 71 -24.02 -22.97 -1.84
N PHE A 72 -23.68 -22.00 -2.67
CA PHE A 72 -23.64 -20.60 -2.27
C PHE A 72 -25.00 -19.95 -2.50
N ASP A 73 -25.76 -19.71 -1.43
CA ASP A 73 -27.11 -19.12 -1.47
C ASP A 73 -27.13 -17.59 -1.71
N GLY A 74 -25.95 -17.00 -2.00
CA GLY A 74 -25.78 -15.59 -2.30
C GLY A 74 -25.42 -14.75 -1.07
N VAL A 75 -24.89 -13.56 -1.33
CA VAL A 75 -24.58 -12.55 -0.31
C VAL A 75 -25.52 -11.37 -0.52
N VAL A 76 -26.30 -11.02 0.51
CA VAL A 76 -27.14 -9.83 0.49
C VAL A 76 -26.27 -8.60 0.77
N ILE A 77 -25.75 -7.97 -0.29
CA ILE A 77 -25.06 -6.69 -0.17
C ILE A 77 -26.11 -5.58 -0.11
N GLY A 78 -26.43 -5.12 1.09
CA GLY A 78 -27.30 -3.96 1.30
C GLY A 78 -26.69 -2.69 0.68
N ARG A 79 -27.22 -2.23 -0.45
CA ARG A 79 -26.87 -0.91 -1.00
C ARG A 79 -27.41 0.19 -0.09
N THR A 80 -26.57 0.74 0.78
CA THR A 80 -26.91 1.96 1.53
C THR A 80 -27.00 3.14 0.55
N ARG A 81 -28.20 3.43 0.03
CA ARG A 81 -28.43 4.67 -0.72
C ARG A 81 -28.39 5.82 0.28
N ARG A 82 -27.22 6.43 0.48
CA ARG A 82 -27.15 7.77 1.07
C ARG A 82 -27.89 8.70 0.11
N ARG A 83 -29.17 8.99 0.41
CA ARG A 83 -29.86 10.12 -0.21
C ARG A 83 -29.15 11.37 0.30
N VAL A 84 -28.13 11.83 -0.42
CA VAL A 84 -27.56 13.15 -0.21
C VAL A 84 -28.67 14.13 -0.57
N ARG A 85 -29.44 14.57 0.44
CA ARG A 85 -30.34 15.70 0.29
C ARG A 85 -29.45 16.91 0.11
N MET A 86 -29.07 17.19 -1.14
CA MET A 86 -28.56 18.51 -1.54
C MET A 86 -29.68 19.49 -1.18
N ARG A 87 -29.64 20.06 0.02
CA ARG A 87 -30.40 21.26 0.31
C ARG A 87 -29.77 22.33 -0.56
N LEU A 88 -30.37 22.60 -1.72
CA LEU A 88 -30.11 23.84 -2.43
C LEU A 88 -30.46 24.95 -1.45
N ALA A 89 -29.45 25.66 -0.94
CA ALA A 89 -29.62 26.96 -0.32
C ALA A 89 -29.20 28.00 -1.37
N PRO A 90 -30.12 28.51 -2.22
CA PRO A 90 -29.77 29.58 -3.14
C PRO A 90 -30.07 30.92 -2.46
N ALA A 91 -29.20 31.41 -1.58
CA ALA A 91 -29.28 32.80 -1.09
C ALA A 91 -28.09 33.18 -0.18
N ALA A 92 -26.87 33.25 -0.71
CA ALA A 92 -25.78 33.95 0.00
C ALA A 92 -24.59 34.36 -0.91
N ALA A 93 -24.81 34.60 -2.20
CA ALA A 93 -23.76 35.05 -3.13
C ALA A 93 -24.13 36.37 -3.82
N ALA A 94 -24.61 37.36 -3.04
CA ALA A 94 -25.03 38.66 -3.57
C ALA A 94 -24.38 39.87 -2.86
N MET A 95 -23.23 39.70 -2.20
CA MET A 95 -22.55 40.80 -1.47
C MET A 95 -21.03 40.81 -1.70
N ALA A 96 -20.55 40.88 -2.94
CA ALA A 96 -19.11 41.04 -3.21
C ALA A 96 -18.79 41.74 -4.55
N VAL A 97 -19.51 42.82 -4.92
CA VAL A 97 -19.23 43.58 -6.16
C VAL A 97 -18.99 45.09 -5.93
N ALA A 98 -18.99 45.59 -4.69
CA ALA A 98 -19.03 47.05 -4.44
C ALA A 98 -17.70 47.75 -4.05
N ALA A 99 -16.51 47.20 -4.34
CA ALA A 99 -15.26 47.84 -3.88
C ALA A 99 -14.04 47.77 -4.84
N VAL A 100 -14.23 48.00 -6.15
CA VAL A 100 -13.10 48.11 -7.13
C VAL A 100 -13.12 49.45 -7.89
N GLY A 101 -13.64 50.51 -7.27
CA GLY A 101 -13.90 51.79 -7.96
C GLY A 101 -12.92 52.96 -7.77
N LEU A 102 -11.93 52.90 -6.85
CA LEU A 102 -11.17 54.10 -6.45
C LEU A 102 -9.68 53.82 -6.18
N GLY A 103 -8.94 53.34 -7.18
CA GLY A 103 -7.49 53.10 -7.04
C GLY A 103 -6.62 53.56 -8.21
N SER A 104 -7.18 54.30 -9.18
CA SER A 104 -6.49 54.60 -10.45
C SER A 104 -5.83 55.99 -10.52
N ILE A 105 -5.47 56.60 -9.38
CA ILE A 105 -4.84 57.94 -9.34
C ILE A 105 -3.69 58.00 -8.31
N VAL A 106 -2.73 57.06 -8.37
CA VAL A 106 -1.35 57.30 -7.87
C VAL A 106 -0.37 56.50 -8.74
N ALA A 107 -0.39 56.76 -10.04
CA ALA A 107 0.87 56.73 -10.78
C ALA A 107 1.66 57.97 -10.35
N SER A 108 2.98 57.84 -10.25
CA SER A 108 3.98 58.90 -9.95
C SER A 108 4.41 58.98 -8.49
N SER A 109 5.41 58.19 -8.09
CA SER A 109 6.68 58.74 -7.59
C SER A 109 7.62 57.63 -7.10
N SER A 110 8.82 57.62 -7.70
CA SER A 110 10.10 57.39 -7.00
C SER A 110 10.37 55.98 -6.45
N LEU A 111 11.18 55.17 -7.13
CA LEU A 111 12.64 55.09 -6.93
C LEU A 111 13.08 54.89 -5.47
N LYS A 112 13.47 53.66 -5.09
CA LYS A 112 14.65 53.33 -4.23
C LYS A 112 14.67 51.80 -4.05
N SER A 113 15.62 51.08 -4.65
CA SER A 113 16.85 50.53 -4.02
C SER A 113 16.64 49.85 -2.66
N GLY A 114 17.26 48.67 -2.51
CA GLY A 114 17.22 47.74 -1.35
C GLY A 114 17.73 48.32 0.00
N PRO A 115 18.15 47.52 1.00
CA PRO A 115 18.79 46.20 0.88
C PRO A 115 18.40 45.14 1.96
N VAL A 116 19.07 43.99 1.85
CA VAL A 116 19.26 42.88 2.80
C VAL A 116 18.88 43.07 4.28
N GLY A 117 18.17 42.06 4.80
CA GLY A 117 18.09 41.74 6.23
C GLY A 117 18.23 40.23 6.45
N ARG A 118 19.47 39.76 6.57
CA ARG A 118 19.82 38.46 7.17
C ARG A 118 19.77 38.59 8.70
N LEU A 119 19.05 37.70 9.36
CA LEU A 119 19.40 37.06 10.65
C LEU A 119 18.72 35.68 10.58
N GLY A 120 19.42 34.55 10.52
CA GLY A 120 20.32 34.01 11.55
C GLY A 120 19.45 33.26 12.57
N SER A 121 19.71 32.04 13.04
CA SER A 121 20.83 31.10 12.95
C SER A 121 20.45 29.86 13.77
N GLY A 122 20.96 28.68 13.40
CA GLY A 122 21.06 27.47 14.25
C GLY A 122 19.75 26.68 14.40
N ILE A 123 19.74 25.35 14.38
CA ILE A 123 20.71 24.43 15.00
C ILE A 123 20.70 23.08 14.29
N ASP A 124 21.87 22.45 14.28
CA ASP A 124 22.27 21.20 13.65
C ASP A 124 21.49 19.94 14.04
N ALA A 125 21.46 18.97 13.12
CA ALA A 125 21.67 17.56 13.43
C ALA A 125 22.04 16.77 12.16
N THR A 126 23.32 16.42 12.05
CA THR A 126 23.77 15.23 11.31
C THR A 126 23.35 13.98 12.11
N PRO A 127 22.99 12.88 11.44
CA PRO A 127 24.00 11.84 11.30
C PRO A 127 23.99 11.09 9.95
N ALA A 128 25.22 10.78 9.54
CA ALA A 128 25.72 9.50 9.05
C ALA A 128 24.87 8.64 8.09
N SER A 129 25.48 8.45 6.93
CA SER A 129 25.30 7.35 5.99
C SER A 129 25.18 5.97 6.64
N ALA A 130 24.15 5.23 6.24
CA ALA A 130 24.19 3.77 6.13
C ALA A 130 23.27 3.35 4.97
N ALA A 131 23.86 3.30 3.77
CA ALA A 131 23.34 2.52 2.67
C ALA A 131 23.93 1.11 2.80
N THR A 132 23.10 0.06 2.89
CA THR A 132 23.46 -1.30 2.46
C THR A 132 22.20 -2.10 2.14
N SER A 133 21.98 -2.27 0.84
CA SER A 133 21.26 -3.36 0.12
C SER A 133 19.90 -3.84 0.63
N ALA A 134 18.83 -3.35 -0.02
CA ALA A 134 17.59 -4.11 -0.23
C ALA A 134 17.39 -4.27 -1.75
N GLY A 135 17.09 -5.49 -2.19
CA GLY A 135 17.06 -5.93 -3.58
C GLY A 135 15.94 -5.32 -4.44
N PRO A 136 15.85 -5.70 -5.73
CA PRO A 136 15.08 -4.97 -6.73
C PRO A 136 13.57 -5.05 -6.49
N ASP A 137 13.05 -3.95 -5.97
CA ASP A 137 11.87 -3.22 -6.43
C ASP A 137 10.77 -4.02 -7.15
N THR A 138 9.78 -4.44 -6.37
CA THR A 138 8.37 -4.37 -6.82
C THR A 138 7.60 -3.45 -5.88
N MET A 139 8.00 -2.19 -5.83
CA MET A 139 7.29 -1.18 -5.06
C MET A 139 5.98 -0.82 -5.78
N ASN A 140 4.87 -1.30 -5.25
CA ASN A 140 3.54 -1.02 -5.79
C ASN A 140 3.26 0.50 -5.72
N LEU A 141 3.05 1.14 -6.87
CA LEU A 141 2.78 2.59 -6.97
C LEU A 141 1.57 3.06 -6.13
N SER A 142 0.70 2.13 -5.71
CA SER A 142 -0.45 2.42 -4.85
C SER A 142 -0.07 2.62 -3.39
N THR A 143 0.94 1.91 -2.86
CA THR A 143 1.36 2.04 -1.45
C THR A 143 2.13 3.33 -1.20
N SER A 144 2.96 3.76 -2.15
CA SER A 144 3.65 5.06 -2.07
C SER A 144 2.67 6.23 -2.05
N ARG A 145 1.63 6.21 -2.91
CA ARG A 145 0.57 7.24 -2.91
C ARG A 145 -0.30 7.23 -1.65
N ALA A 146 -0.51 6.07 -1.03
CA ALA A 146 -1.25 5.97 0.22
C ALA A 146 -0.48 6.60 1.40
N LEU A 147 0.83 6.36 1.47
CA LEU A 147 1.71 6.93 2.48
C LEU A 147 1.91 8.44 2.28
N GLU A 148 2.05 8.90 1.04
CA GLU A 148 2.18 10.32 0.71
C GLU A 148 0.93 11.13 1.09
N ARG A 149 -0.27 10.55 0.91
CA ARG A 149 -1.53 11.17 1.39
C ARG A 149 -1.66 11.21 2.91
N GLN A 150 -0.98 10.31 3.62
CA GLN A 150 -1.00 10.27 5.09
C GLN A 150 -0.01 11.26 5.68
N SER A 151 1.16 11.40 5.04
CA SER A 151 2.20 12.37 5.41
C SER A 151 1.77 13.81 5.15
N ASN A 152 1.02 14.09 4.08
CA ASN A 152 0.62 15.44 3.70
C ASN A 152 -0.70 15.92 4.33
N ARG A 153 -1.18 15.25 5.39
CA ARG A 153 -2.35 15.71 6.16
C ARG A 153 -1.91 16.83 7.11
N PRO A 154 -2.46 18.06 7.01
CA PRO A 154 -2.20 19.09 8.00
C PRO A 154 -2.75 18.63 9.36
N ALA A 155 -1.92 18.72 10.39
CA ALA A 155 -2.26 18.41 11.78
C ALA A 155 -3.30 19.42 12.33
N GLY A 156 -4.55 19.24 11.94
CA GLY A 156 -5.70 19.97 12.48
C GLY A 156 -6.21 19.32 13.75
N ARG A 157 -5.76 19.84 14.90
CA ARG A 157 -6.35 19.78 16.25
C ARG A 157 -7.31 18.61 16.54
N LEU A 158 -6.78 17.56 17.15
CA LEU A 158 -7.54 16.71 18.08
C LEU A 158 -7.84 17.53 19.33
N ALA A 159 -9.08 18.02 19.44
CA ALA A 159 -9.64 18.46 20.71
C ALA A 159 -10.54 17.34 21.26
N ALA A 160 -10.35 17.08 22.54
CA ALA A 160 -10.88 15.99 23.33
C ALA A 160 -12.42 15.93 23.40
N GLY A 161 -12.94 14.72 23.56
CA GLY A 161 -14.32 14.43 23.92
C GLY A 161 -14.45 12.98 24.36
N ALA A 162 -14.37 12.77 25.67
CA ALA A 162 -14.35 11.49 26.35
C ALA A 162 -15.71 10.77 26.39
N ASN A 163 -15.64 9.46 26.68
CA ASN A 163 -16.64 8.61 27.33
C ASN A 163 -17.91 8.22 26.54
N GLY A 164 -17.89 6.99 26.03
CA GLY A 164 -19.08 6.24 25.58
C GLY A 164 -18.98 4.78 26.03
N THR A 165 -19.71 4.47 27.09
CA THR A 165 -19.96 3.19 27.73
C THR A 165 -20.26 2.02 26.78
N LEU A 166 -19.55 0.90 26.97
CA LEU A 166 -19.92 -0.42 26.44
C LEU A 166 -21.15 -0.94 27.20
N GLN A 167 -22.33 -0.81 26.59
CA GLN A 167 -23.58 -1.38 27.10
C GLN A 167 -23.85 -2.71 26.39
N GLY A 168 -24.10 -3.75 27.20
CA GLY A 168 -24.14 -5.16 26.80
C GLY A 168 -25.21 -5.55 25.77
N GLY A 169 -24.88 -6.57 24.99
CA GLY A 169 -25.80 -7.26 24.09
C GLY A 169 -26.64 -8.34 24.80
N PRO A 170 -27.81 -8.70 24.25
CA PRO A 170 -28.74 -9.61 24.89
C PRO A 170 -28.32 -11.09 24.83
N VAL A 171 -28.61 -11.80 25.91
CA VAL A 171 -28.50 -13.26 26.07
C VAL A 171 -29.61 -13.94 25.26
N VAL A 172 -29.24 -14.82 24.34
CA VAL A 172 -30.17 -15.74 23.67
C VAL A 172 -30.45 -16.91 24.62
N THR A 173 -31.67 -16.98 25.13
CA THR A 173 -32.19 -18.16 25.82
C THR A 173 -32.73 -19.15 24.78
N GLN A 174 -32.08 -20.31 24.66
CA GLN A 174 -32.62 -21.46 23.93
C GLN A 174 -33.77 -22.10 24.72
N ARG A 175 -34.79 -22.53 23.98
CA ARG A 175 -35.86 -23.41 24.43
C ARG A 175 -35.96 -24.59 23.47
#